data_AF-A0A0S8CJM6-F1
#
_entry.id   AF-A0A0S8CJM6-F1
#
_cell.length_a   1.000
_cell.length_b   1.000
_cell.length_c   1.000
_cell.angle_alpha   90.00
_cell.angle_beta   90.00
_cell.angle_gamma   90.00
#
_symmetry.space_group_name_H-M   'P 1'
#
loop_
_entity.id
_entity.type
_entity.pdbx_description
1 polymer ?
#
loop_
_entity_poly.entity_id
_entity_poly.type
_entity_poly.pdbx_seq_one_letter_code
_entity_poly.pdbx_strand_id
1 'polypeptide(L)'
;MKKFICIIFLLIPFISAAEECKISGKAILWAYDACFWEYETDDSIHPGVIECVTEGKKLIEKVGTCEAKRIFKSSICAMAKEWKIEGIDPKTCMSTDTPLGSAVRDGGI
;
A
#
# COMPACT_ATOMS: atom_id res chain seq x y z
N MET A 1 19.31 -54.91 -19.42
CA MET A 1 19.53 -54.28 -18.10
C MET A 1 19.18 -52.81 -18.20
N LYS A 2 17.97 -52.41 -17.78
CA LYS A 2 17.50 -51.01 -17.83
C LYS A 2 18.06 -50.27 -16.61
N LYS A 3 18.95 -49.29 -16.83
CA LYS A 3 19.48 -48.42 -15.78
C LYS A 3 18.41 -47.40 -15.41
N PHE A 4 17.88 -47.50 -14.18
CA PHE A 4 17.04 -46.46 -13.58
C PHE A 4 17.93 -45.26 -13.25
N ILE A 5 17.71 -44.15 -13.95
CA ILE A 5 18.33 -42.86 -13.62
C ILE A 5 17.43 -42.19 -12.58
N CYS A 6 17.84 -42.23 -11.32
CA CYS A 6 17.23 -41.44 -10.25
C CYS A 6 17.61 -39.97 -10.45
N ILE A 7 16.68 -39.18 -10.99
CA ILE A 7 16.80 -37.73 -11.03
C ILE A 7 16.45 -37.20 -9.63
N ILE A 8 17.48 -36.83 -8.87
CA ILE A 8 17.33 -36.08 -7.62
C ILE A 8 16.92 -34.66 -8.01
N PHE A 9 15.64 -34.35 -7.87
CA PHE A 9 15.14 -32.98 -7.93
C PHE A 9 15.66 -32.22 -6.70
N LEU A 10 16.74 -31.46 -6.89
CA LEU A 10 17.21 -30.45 -5.96
C LEU A 10 16.12 -29.37 -5.87
N LEU A 11 15.29 -29.46 -4.83
CA LEU A 11 14.40 -28.40 -4.38
C LEU A 11 15.28 -27.26 -3.88
N ILE A 12 15.64 -26.35 -4.78
CA ILE A 12 16.22 -25.06 -4.40
C ILE A 12 15.10 -24.33 -3.64
N PRO A 13 15.27 -24.03 -2.34
CA PRO A 13 14.34 -23.15 -1.67
C PRO A 13 14.48 -21.80 -2.35
N PHE A 14 13.46 -21.39 -3.11
CA PHE A 14 13.27 -20.01 -3.49
C PHE A 14 13.08 -19.22 -2.20
N ILE A 15 14.19 -18.84 -1.58
CA ILE A 15 14.24 -17.78 -0.58
C ILE A 15 13.92 -16.53 -1.39
N SER A 16 12.63 -16.28 -1.57
CA SER A 16 12.14 -14.96 -1.93
C SER A 16 12.60 -14.05 -0.80
N ALA A 17 13.70 -13.33 -1.02
CA ALA A 17 14.08 -12.23 -0.18
C ALA A 17 12.89 -11.28 -0.22
N ALA A 18 12.03 -11.34 0.79
CA ALA A 18 10.99 -10.37 0.99
C ALA A 18 11.70 -9.03 1.11
N GLU A 19 11.65 -8.24 0.04
CA GLU A 19 12.18 -6.89 0.03
C GLU A 19 11.52 -6.16 1.21
N GLU A 20 12.32 -5.76 2.20
CA GLU A 20 11.80 -5.04 3.35
C GLU A 20 11.12 -3.78 2.84
N CYS A 21 9.80 -3.74 2.99
CA CYS A 21 9.03 -2.62 2.49
C CYS A 21 9.38 -1.37 3.31
N LYS A 22 10.13 -0.47 2.71
CA LYS A 22 10.56 0.78 3.37
C LYS A 22 9.38 1.60 3.88
N ILE A 23 8.25 1.55 3.16
CA ILE A 23 7.00 2.18 3.57
C ILE A 23 6.45 1.49 4.83
N SER A 24 6.50 2.20 5.94
CA SER A 24 6.03 1.78 7.27
C SER A 24 4.49 1.66 7.33
N GLY A 25 3.96 1.24 8.49
CA GLY A 25 2.52 1.05 8.69
C GLY A 25 1.97 -0.22 8.04
N LYS A 26 0.69 -0.53 8.31
CA LYS A 26 0.00 -1.68 7.68
C LYS A 26 -0.57 -1.24 6.33
N ALA A 27 -0.57 -2.10 5.32
CA ALA A 27 -1.14 -1.76 4.01
C ALA A 27 -2.61 -1.33 4.07
N ILE A 28 -3.38 -1.89 5.01
CA ILE A 28 -4.78 -1.50 5.20
C ILE A 28 -4.93 -0.04 5.66
N LEU A 29 -4.00 0.48 6.48
CA LEU A 29 -4.05 1.87 6.93
C LEU A 29 -3.76 2.83 5.76
N TRP A 30 -2.83 2.45 4.88
CA TRP A 30 -2.60 3.17 3.64
C TRP A 30 -3.79 3.14 2.68
N ALA A 31 -4.56 2.04 2.66
CA ALA A 31 -5.81 1.99 1.90
C ALA A 31 -6.83 2.99 2.47
N TYR A 32 -7.01 3.02 3.79
CA TYR A 32 -7.87 4.02 4.45
C TYR A 32 -7.43 5.44 4.12
N ASP A 33 -6.15 5.76 4.26
CA ASP A 33 -5.62 7.09 3.91
C ASP A 33 -5.96 7.47 2.47
N ALA A 34 -5.67 6.60 1.50
CA ALA A 34 -5.95 6.89 0.10
C ALA A 34 -7.46 7.13 -0.14
N CYS A 35 -8.33 6.37 0.53
CA CYS A 35 -9.77 6.55 0.42
C CYS A 35 -10.27 7.82 1.12
N PHE A 36 -9.70 8.17 2.27
CA PHE A 36 -10.02 9.42 2.97
C PHE A 36 -9.65 10.64 2.15
N TRP A 37 -8.51 10.57 1.45
CA TRP A 37 -8.16 11.57 0.46
C TRP A 37 -9.18 11.62 -0.67
N GLU A 38 -9.43 10.49 -1.33
CA GLU A 38 -10.33 10.42 -2.50
C GLU A 38 -11.73 10.98 -2.22
N TYR A 39 -12.26 10.76 -1.02
CA TYR A 39 -13.59 11.21 -0.60
C TYR A 39 -13.59 12.48 0.26
N GLU A 40 -12.43 13.09 0.47
CA GLU A 40 -12.27 14.32 1.28
C GLU A 40 -12.96 14.23 2.65
N THR A 41 -12.81 13.09 3.32
CA THR A 41 -13.47 12.79 4.61
C THR A 41 -12.55 11.95 5.49
N ASP A 42 -12.72 12.05 6.81
CA ASP A 42 -12.13 11.16 7.81
C ASP A 42 -13.15 10.12 8.33
N ASP A 43 -14.38 10.13 7.78
CA ASP A 43 -15.45 9.24 8.22
C ASP A 43 -15.27 7.83 7.63
N SER A 44 -14.79 6.92 8.48
CA SER A 44 -14.63 5.50 8.12
C SER A 44 -15.93 4.77 7.77
N ILE A 45 -17.10 5.32 8.14
CA ILE A 45 -18.41 4.75 7.77
C ILE A 45 -19.04 5.43 6.55
N HIS A 46 -18.34 6.39 5.92
CA HIS A 46 -18.77 6.95 4.64
C HIS A 46 -18.89 5.84 3.59
N PRO A 47 -20.03 5.69 2.88
CA PRO A 47 -20.25 4.58 1.96
C PRO A 47 -19.15 4.43 0.90
N GLY A 48 -18.67 5.57 0.36
CA GLY A 48 -17.56 5.59 -0.60
C GLY A 48 -16.24 5.12 0.00
N VAL A 49 -15.95 5.43 1.27
CA VAL A 49 -14.74 4.97 1.96
C VAL A 49 -14.81 3.45 2.19
N ILE A 50 -15.98 2.93 2.61
CA ILE A 50 -16.19 1.50 2.81
C ILE A 50 -15.94 0.72 1.50
N GLU A 51 -16.49 1.20 0.39
CA GLU A 51 -16.32 0.58 -0.93
C GLU A 51 -14.85 0.66 -1.37
N CYS A 52 -14.24 1.84 -1.29
CA CYS A 52 -12.84 2.05 -1.66
C CYS A 52 -11.88 1.18 -0.86
N VAL A 53 -12.05 1.07 0.47
CA VAL A 53 -11.22 0.20 1.31
C VAL A 53 -11.43 -1.27 0.98
N THR A 54 -12.65 -1.66 0.59
CA THR A 54 -12.94 -3.03 0.13
C THR A 54 -12.15 -3.36 -1.13
N GLU A 55 -12.09 -2.45 -2.10
CA GLU A 55 -11.23 -2.59 -3.27
C GLU A 55 -9.74 -2.56 -2.90
N GLY A 56 -9.35 -1.72 -1.93
CA GLY A 56 -8.01 -1.69 -1.37
C GLY A 56 -7.57 -3.03 -0.79
N LYS A 57 -8.45 -3.74 -0.07
CA LYS A 57 -8.18 -5.09 0.44
C LYS A 57 -7.92 -6.09 -0.70
N LYS A 58 -8.77 -6.07 -1.74
CA LYS A 58 -8.57 -6.91 -2.93
C LYS A 58 -7.24 -6.59 -3.62
N LEU A 59 -6.86 -5.32 -3.68
CA LEU A 59 -5.57 -4.90 -4.24
C LEU A 59 -4.41 -5.47 -3.41
N ILE A 60 -4.46 -5.37 -2.08
CA ILE A 60 -3.42 -5.92 -1.18
C ILE A 60 -3.23 -7.43 -1.40
N GLU A 61 -4.33 -8.18 -1.52
CA GLU A 61 -4.27 -9.61 -1.81
C GLU A 61 -3.67 -9.90 -3.19
N LYS A 62 -3.99 -9.06 -4.18
CA LYS A 62 -3.55 -9.23 -5.57
C LYS A 62 -2.07 -8.92 -5.80
N VAL A 63 -1.56 -7.82 -5.26
CA VAL A 63 -0.19 -7.33 -5.56
C VAL A 63 0.78 -7.51 -4.40
N GLY A 64 0.28 -7.94 -3.24
CA GLY A 64 1.07 -8.05 -2.02
C GLY A 64 1.18 -6.72 -1.26
N THR A 65 1.63 -6.83 -0.01
CA THR A 65 1.61 -5.72 0.94
C THR A 65 2.45 -4.52 0.49
N CYS A 66 3.66 -4.73 -0.01
CA CYS A 66 4.55 -3.60 -0.30
C CYS A 66 4.12 -2.83 -1.55
N GLU A 67 3.77 -3.55 -2.61
CA GLU A 67 3.31 -2.91 -3.85
C GLU A 67 2.00 -2.17 -3.62
N ALA A 68 1.06 -2.73 -2.85
CA ALA A 68 -0.17 -2.04 -2.48
C ALA A 68 0.12 -0.73 -1.73
N LYS A 69 1.03 -0.74 -0.74
CA LYS A 69 1.47 0.49 -0.05
C LYS A 69 2.02 1.54 -1.02
N ARG A 70 2.86 1.14 -1.99
CA ARG A 70 3.39 2.06 -3.01
C ARG A 70 2.27 2.66 -3.85
N ILE A 71 1.28 1.86 -4.25
CA ILE A 71 0.13 2.33 -5.04
C ILE A 71 -0.69 3.35 -4.25
N PHE A 72 -1.11 3.02 -3.02
CA PHE A 72 -1.90 3.94 -2.18
C PHE A 72 -1.17 5.25 -1.92
N LYS A 73 0.11 5.18 -1.53
CA LYS A 73 0.94 6.36 -1.31
C LYS A 73 1.10 7.20 -2.57
N SER A 74 1.28 6.57 -3.73
CA SER A 74 1.37 7.28 -5.01
C SER A 74 0.07 8.02 -5.34
N SER A 75 -1.08 7.43 -5.04
CA SER A 75 -2.39 8.07 -5.19
C SER A 75 -2.50 9.33 -4.31
N ILE A 76 -2.17 9.20 -3.02
CA ILE A 76 -2.15 10.32 -2.08
C ILE A 76 -1.24 11.45 -2.57
N CYS A 77 -0.02 11.11 -3.00
CA CYS A 77 0.92 12.11 -3.52
C CYS A 77 0.43 12.80 -4.81
N ALA A 78 -0.29 12.08 -5.67
CA ALA A 78 -0.89 12.65 -6.88
C ALA A 78 -1.98 13.67 -6.52
N MET A 79 -2.90 13.31 -5.62
CA MET A 79 -3.95 14.22 -5.12
C MET A 79 -3.37 15.43 -4.39
N ALA A 80 -2.37 15.23 -3.51
CA ALA A 80 -1.68 16.30 -2.81
C ALA A 80 -1.06 17.33 -3.77
N LYS A 81 -0.47 16.84 -4.88
CA LYS A 81 0.08 17.69 -5.94
C LYS A 81 -1.02 18.47 -6.66
N GLU A 82 -2.11 17.80 -7.01
CA GLU A 82 -3.23 18.40 -7.74
C GLU A 82 -3.90 19.50 -6.93
N TRP A 83 -4.16 19.24 -5.64
CA TRP A 83 -4.85 20.16 -4.74
C TRP A 83 -3.95 21.19 -4.07
N LYS A 84 -2.63 21.15 -4.36
CA LYS A 84 -1.62 22.07 -3.81
C LYS A 84 -1.66 22.12 -2.28
N ILE A 85 -1.75 20.96 -1.65
CA ILE A 85 -1.90 20.83 -0.21
C ILE A 85 -0.70 21.39 0.52
N GLU A 86 -0.93 22.34 1.43
CA GLU A 86 0.12 22.87 2.30
C GLU A 86 0.63 21.78 3.26
N GLY A 87 1.92 21.76 3.54
CA GLY A 87 2.54 20.81 4.48
C GLY A 87 2.89 19.43 3.91
N ILE A 88 2.44 19.10 2.69
CA ILE A 88 2.91 17.94 1.93
C ILE A 88 3.66 18.45 0.72
N ASP A 89 4.98 18.28 0.68
CA ASP A 89 5.75 18.62 -0.51
C ASP A 89 5.53 17.55 -1.60
N PRO A 90 4.88 17.88 -2.73
CA PRO A 90 4.59 16.90 -3.77
C PRO A 90 5.84 16.27 -4.40
N LYS A 91 7.01 16.95 -4.32
CA LYS A 91 8.27 16.42 -4.85
C LYS A 91 8.87 15.35 -3.94
N THR A 92 8.64 15.44 -2.64
CA THR A 92 9.23 14.55 -1.63
C THR A 92 8.19 13.65 -0.97
N CYS A 93 6.91 13.77 -1.29
CA CYS A 93 5.84 12.91 -0.76
C CYS A 93 6.12 11.41 -0.91
N MET A 94 6.75 10.99 -2.02
CA MET A 94 7.14 9.58 -2.19
C MET A 94 8.30 9.12 -1.30
N SER A 95 9.05 10.04 -0.69
CA SER A 95 10.17 9.74 0.22
C SER A 95 9.78 9.58 1.69
N THR A 96 8.57 9.97 2.10
CA THR A 96 8.11 9.78 3.49
C THR A 96 7.47 8.41 3.69
N ASP A 97 8.05 7.58 4.54
CA ASP A 97 7.59 6.19 4.68
C ASP A 97 6.40 6.02 5.64
N THR A 98 5.80 7.09 6.15
CA THR A 98 4.66 7.02 7.07
C THR A 98 3.33 7.33 6.39
N PRO A 99 2.20 6.73 6.83
CA PRO A 99 0.86 7.06 6.36
C PRO A 99 0.60 8.58 6.31
N LEU A 100 -0.19 9.01 5.32
CA LEU A 100 -0.49 10.40 5.01
C LEU A 100 -2.00 10.52 4.75
N GLY A 101 -2.74 11.10 5.69
CA GLY A 101 -4.20 11.21 5.64
C GLY A 101 -4.69 12.50 6.28
N SER A 102 -5.88 12.98 5.91
CA SER A 102 -6.61 13.98 6.72
C SER A 102 -6.72 13.52 8.17
N ALA A 103 -7.04 12.24 8.38
CA ALA A 103 -7.03 11.59 9.69
C ALA A 103 -5.68 11.76 10.41
N VAL A 104 -4.55 11.47 9.75
CA VAL A 104 -3.20 11.57 10.36
C VAL A 104 -2.79 13.02 10.63
N ARG A 105 -3.22 13.98 9.80
CA ARG A 105 -2.84 15.41 9.93
C ARG A 105 -3.47 16.09 11.15
N ASP A 106 -4.65 15.63 11.57
CA ASP A 106 -5.39 16.20 12.70
C ASP A 106 -5.36 15.31 13.97
N GLY A 107 -4.41 14.37 14.05
CA GLY A 107 -4.23 13.51 15.22
C GLY A 107 -5.21 12.33 15.33
N GLY A 108 -5.93 12.04 14.25
CA GLY A 108 -6.77 10.85 14.09
C GLY A 108 -5.94 9.61 13.71
N ILE A 109 -6.27 8.50 14.36
CA ILE A 109 -5.62 7.17 14.27
C ILE A 109 -5.83 6.53 12.90
#